data_AF-A0A947F478-F1
#
_entry.id   AF-A0A947F478-F1
#
_cell.length_a   1.000
_cell.length_b   1.000
_cell.length_c   1.000
_cell.angle_alpha   90.00
_cell.angle_beta   90.00
_cell.angle_gamma   90.00
#
_symmetry.space_group_name_H-M   'P 1'
#
loop_
_entity.id
_entity.type
_entity.pdbx_description
1 polymer ?
#
loop_
_entity_poly.entity_id
_entity_poly.type
_entity_poly.pdbx_seq_one_letter_code
_entity_poly.pdbx_strand_id
1 'polypeptide(L)'
;MKKLLPLVSVFLFTVAIIIAVPGSSMAEAKISASEYKAGDTVTIEGAIEPGKDLYIAVAQSKMFAPADTKGVHEVKRLKKDGKKNKFNNDTKIPPLYYMLTTNPEAFGKEGKKRFGGPSVLLGKGQG
;
A
#
# COMPACT_ATOMS: atom_id res chain seq x y z
N MET A 1 19.96 -14.68 -52.27
CA MET A 1 18.79 -14.91 -51.38
C MET A 1 19.08 -15.87 -50.21
N LYS A 2 19.83 -16.97 -50.39
CA LYS A 2 20.10 -17.97 -49.32
C LYS A 2 20.82 -17.45 -48.06
N LYS A 3 21.60 -16.36 -48.15
CA LYS A 3 22.30 -15.73 -47.01
C LYS A 3 21.47 -14.68 -46.26
N LEU A 4 20.37 -14.19 -46.85
CA LEU A 4 19.44 -13.26 -46.18
C LEU A 4 18.44 -13.98 -45.26
N LEU A 5 18.10 -15.22 -45.60
CA LEU A 5 17.16 -16.04 -44.83
C LEU A 5 17.57 -16.25 -43.35
N PRO A 6 18.83 -16.59 -43.02
CA PRO A 6 19.23 -16.68 -41.61
C PRO A 6 19.21 -15.33 -40.91
N LEU A 7 19.53 -14.24 -41.62
CA LEU A 7 19.53 -12.89 -41.05
C LEU A 7 18.12 -12.42 -40.68
N VAL A 8 17.15 -12.66 -41.57
CA VAL A 8 15.73 -12.36 -41.34
C VAL A 8 15.16 -13.25 -40.23
N SER A 9 15.56 -14.51 -40.17
CA SER A 9 15.16 -15.42 -39.09
C SER A 9 15.70 -14.97 -37.73
N VAL A 10 16.96 -14.55 -37.65
CA VAL A 10 17.56 -14.01 -36.42
C VAL A 10 16.87 -12.71 -36.01
N PHE A 11 16.56 -11.83 -36.97
CA PHE A 11 15.84 -10.58 -36.72
C PHE A 11 14.40 -10.82 -36.22
N LEU A 12 13.67 -11.76 -36.81
CA LEU A 12 12.32 -12.12 -36.34
C LEU A 12 12.36 -12.73 -34.94
N PHE A 13 13.38 -13.54 -34.64
CA PHE A 13 13.54 -14.16 -33.34
C PHE A 13 13.89 -13.12 -32.25
N THR A 14 14.74 -12.14 -32.56
CA THR A 14 15.04 -11.04 -31.61
C THR A 14 13.84 -10.13 -31.37
N VAL A 15 13.04 -9.83 -32.40
CA VAL A 15 11.79 -9.07 -32.24
C VAL A 15 10.78 -9.83 -31.36
N ALA A 16 10.65 -11.15 -31.55
CA ALA A 16 9.78 -11.98 -30.71
C ALA A 16 10.20 -11.98 -29.24
N ILE A 17 11.51 -11.97 -28.95
CA ILE A 17 12.02 -11.91 -27.57
C ILE A 17 11.73 -10.55 -26.93
N ILE A 18 11.81 -9.44 -27.68
CA ILE A 18 11.51 -8.10 -27.15
C ILE A 18 10.02 -7.94 -26.81
N ILE A 19 9.12 -8.53 -27.61
CA ILE A 19 7.67 -8.48 -27.36
C ILE A 19 7.25 -9.41 -26.21
N ALA A 20 8.02 -10.49 -25.97
CA ALA A 20 7.75 -11.44 -24.89
C ALA A 20 8.23 -10.97 -23.51
N VAL A 21 8.89 -9.80 -23.40
CA VAL A 21 9.22 -9.22 -22.10
C VAL A 21 7.92 -8.73 -21.47
N PRO A 22 7.46 -9.30 -20.33
CA PRO A 22 6.27 -8.81 -19.65
C PRO A 22 6.46 -7.32 -19.36
N GLY A 23 5.51 -6.52 -19.85
CA GLY A 23 5.58 -5.06 -19.83
C GLY A 23 6.03 -4.55 -18.49
N SER A 24 7.06 -3.71 -18.50
CA SER A 24 7.50 -2.93 -17.35
C SER A 24 6.26 -2.26 -16.76
N SER A 25 5.88 -2.66 -15.54
CA SER A 25 4.80 -2.02 -14.80
C SER A 25 5.23 -0.60 -14.45
N MET A 26 4.99 0.32 -15.38
CA MET A 26 4.99 1.74 -15.09
C MET A 26 3.93 1.97 -14.01
N ALA A 27 4.25 2.74 -12.98
CA ALA A 27 3.25 3.14 -12.00
C ALA A 27 2.15 3.92 -12.74
N GLU A 28 0.97 3.31 -12.87
CA GLU A 28 -0.19 3.86 -13.56
C GLU A 28 -0.72 5.14 -12.88
N ALA A 29 -0.32 5.35 -11.62
CA ALA A 29 -0.69 6.50 -10.81
C ALA A 29 0.52 7.34 -10.36
N LYS A 30 0.33 8.66 -10.32
CA LYS A 30 1.21 9.64 -9.71
C LYS A 30 0.76 9.93 -8.29
N ILE A 31 1.74 10.15 -7.41
CA ILE A 31 1.53 10.57 -6.03
C ILE A 31 2.06 12.00 -5.90
N SER A 32 1.35 12.88 -5.22
CA SER A 32 1.66 14.32 -5.15
C SER A 32 3.06 14.68 -4.62
N ALA A 33 3.67 13.83 -3.80
CA ALA A 33 4.99 14.01 -3.21
C ALA A 33 5.64 12.67 -2.82
N SER A 34 6.96 12.68 -2.64
CA SER A 34 7.74 11.52 -2.16
C SER A 34 7.80 11.41 -0.64
N GLU A 35 7.53 12.51 0.07
CA GLU A 35 7.59 12.59 1.53
C GLU A 35 6.37 13.37 2.06
N TYR A 36 5.84 12.92 3.19
CA TYR A 36 4.66 13.49 3.84
C TYR A 36 4.87 13.58 5.34
N LYS A 37 4.26 14.58 5.96
CA LYS A 37 4.10 14.70 7.42
C LYS A 37 2.71 14.20 7.82
N ALA A 38 2.58 13.86 9.10
CA ALA A 38 1.29 13.49 9.66
C ALA A 38 0.32 14.68 9.54
N GLY A 39 -0.85 14.42 8.95
CA GLY A 39 -1.87 15.44 8.69
C GLY A 39 -1.85 16.01 7.27
N ASP A 40 -0.83 15.70 6.47
CA ASP A 40 -0.77 16.13 5.07
C ASP A 40 -1.82 15.39 4.23
N THR A 41 -2.33 16.07 3.19
CA THR A 41 -3.22 15.46 2.20
C THR A 41 -2.38 14.79 1.11
N VAL A 42 -2.73 13.55 0.78
CA VAL A 42 -2.09 12.77 -0.30
C VAL A 42 -3.02 12.77 -1.50
N THR A 43 -2.54 13.28 -2.64
CA THR A 43 -3.27 13.20 -3.92
C THR A 43 -2.69 12.07 -4.77
N ILE A 44 -3.56 11.18 -5.22
CA ILE A 44 -3.24 10.07 -6.12
C ILE A 44 -3.98 10.32 -7.43
N GLU A 45 -3.26 10.46 -8.53
CA GLU A 45 -3.82 10.74 -9.86
C GLU A 45 -3.45 9.64 -10.83
N GLY A 46 -4.42 9.10 -11.54
CA GLY A 46 -4.22 8.08 -12.56
C GLY A 46 -5.41 8.01 -13.49
N ALA A 47 -5.30 7.21 -14.55
CA ALA A 47 -6.41 6.87 -15.42
C ALA A 47 -6.74 5.39 -15.21
N ILE A 48 -8.03 5.04 -15.32
CA ILE A 48 -8.50 3.66 -15.40
C ILE A 48 -9.41 3.55 -16.63
N GLU A 49 -9.49 2.37 -17.22
CA GLU A 49 -10.44 2.14 -18.30
C GLU A 49 -11.89 2.27 -17.79
N PRO A 50 -12.81 2.88 -18.58
CA PRO A 50 -14.21 2.95 -18.23
C PRO A 50 -14.81 1.57 -17.93
N GLY A 51 -15.55 1.46 -16.84
CA GLY A 51 -16.21 0.22 -16.41
C GLY A 51 -15.29 -0.79 -15.71
N LYS A 52 -14.02 -0.46 -15.46
CA LYS A 52 -13.15 -1.23 -14.57
C LYS A 52 -13.33 -0.79 -13.12
N ASP A 53 -13.18 -1.74 -12.21
CA ASP A 53 -13.15 -1.46 -10.78
C ASP A 53 -11.86 -0.73 -10.41
N LEU A 54 -11.99 0.31 -9.59
CA LEU A 54 -10.85 0.99 -8.97
C LEU A 54 -10.32 0.17 -7.79
N TYR A 55 -9.01 -0.01 -7.73
CA TYR A 55 -8.29 -0.58 -6.58
C TYR A 55 -7.05 0.26 -6.27
N ILE A 56 -7.03 0.91 -5.11
CA ILE A 56 -5.86 1.65 -4.61
C ILE A 56 -5.41 1.00 -3.30
N ALA A 57 -4.27 0.32 -3.37
CA ALA A 57 -3.63 -0.29 -2.20
C ALA A 57 -2.66 0.70 -1.54
N VAL A 58 -2.98 1.12 -0.32
CA VAL A 58 -2.09 1.95 0.52
C VAL A 58 -1.49 1.05 1.59
N ALA A 59 -0.20 0.75 1.45
CA ALA A 59 0.51 -0.15 2.33
C ALA A 59 1.76 0.51 2.91
N GLN A 60 2.07 0.24 4.18
CA GLN A 60 3.40 0.53 4.71
C GLN A 60 4.37 -0.59 4.31
N SER A 61 5.59 -0.24 3.90
CA SER A 61 6.59 -1.24 3.48
C SER A 61 7.38 -1.83 4.65
N LYS A 62 7.32 -1.21 5.83
CA LYS A 62 8.13 -1.57 6.99
C LYS A 62 7.25 -1.92 8.19
N MET A 63 7.72 -2.86 8.99
CA MET A 63 7.19 -3.08 10.34
C MET A 63 7.37 -1.80 11.14
N PHE A 64 6.39 -1.45 11.99
CA PHE A 64 6.55 -0.38 12.96
C PHE A 64 6.94 -0.97 14.31
N ALA A 65 7.99 -0.45 14.94
CA ALA A 65 8.27 -0.66 16.36
C ALA A 65 8.37 0.69 17.09
N PRO A 66 7.98 0.77 18.39
CA PRO A 66 8.18 1.99 19.17
C PRO A 66 9.62 2.49 19.19
N ALA A 67 10.61 1.60 19.04
CA ALA A 67 12.02 1.98 18.90
C ALA A 67 12.34 2.83 17.66
N ASP A 68 11.56 2.72 16.58
CA ASP A 68 11.80 3.43 15.31
C ASP A 68 11.24 4.86 15.30
N THR A 69 10.50 5.21 16.36
CA THR A 69 9.93 6.54 16.54
C THR A 69 11.00 7.58 16.85
N LYS A 70 10.94 8.73 16.16
CA LYS A 70 11.82 9.88 16.39
C LYS A 70 11.15 11.05 17.12
N GLY A 71 9.82 11.01 17.27
CA GLY A 71 9.05 12.07 17.93
C GLY A 71 9.31 12.11 19.43
N VAL A 72 9.84 13.22 19.94
CA VAL A 72 10.21 13.36 21.37
C VAL A 72 9.04 13.12 22.34
N HIS A 73 7.81 13.43 21.90
CA HIS A 73 6.59 13.15 22.66
C HIS A 73 6.10 11.71 22.47
N GLU A 74 6.08 11.19 21.24
CA GLU A 74 5.74 9.79 20.95
C GLU A 74 6.65 8.81 21.73
N VAL A 75 7.97 9.03 21.78
CA VAL A 75 8.89 8.12 22.50
C VAL A 75 8.49 7.98 23.96
N LYS A 76 8.17 9.10 24.63
CA LYS A 76 7.75 9.10 26.03
C LYS A 76 6.37 8.46 26.21
N ARG A 77 5.43 8.78 25.32
CA ARG A 77 4.05 8.25 25.35
C ARG A 77 4.04 6.74 25.13
N LEU A 78 4.66 6.25 24.06
CA LEU A 78 4.70 4.82 23.73
C LEU A 78 5.38 4.00 24.82
N LYS A 79 6.46 4.52 25.43
CA LYS A 79 7.10 3.85 26.59
C LYS A 79 6.17 3.76 27.80
N LYS A 80 5.38 4.81 28.06
CA LYS A 80 4.38 4.82 29.15
C LYS A 80 3.24 3.83 28.86
N ASP A 81 2.72 3.85 27.64
CA ASP A 81 1.61 3.00 27.21
C ASP A 81 2.01 1.53 27.13
N GLY A 82 3.26 1.22 26.75
CA GLY A 82 3.80 -0.13 26.74
C GLY A 82 3.71 -0.83 28.10
N LYS A 83 4.01 -0.09 29.17
CA LYS A 83 3.86 -0.60 30.55
C LYS A 83 2.42 -0.97 30.90
N LYS A 84 1.44 -0.19 30.42
CA LYS A 84 0.02 -0.40 30.69
C LYS A 84 -0.59 -1.49 29.80
N ASN A 85 -0.18 -1.53 28.55
CA ASN A 85 -0.80 -2.33 27.48
C ASN A 85 0.03 -3.58 27.11
N LYS A 86 1.05 -3.91 27.91
CA LYS A 86 1.88 -5.13 27.79
C LYS A 86 2.62 -5.25 26.45
N PHE A 87 3.18 -4.14 25.97
CA PHE A 87 4.11 -4.13 24.84
C PHE A 87 5.41 -3.41 25.22
N ASN A 88 6.48 -3.70 24.48
CA ASN A 88 7.82 -3.16 24.70
C ASN A 88 8.32 -2.45 23.43
N ASN A 89 9.53 -1.89 23.49
CA ASN A 89 10.06 -1.08 22.38
C ASN A 89 10.38 -1.89 21.11
N ASP A 90 10.56 -3.19 21.25
CA ASP A 90 10.80 -4.19 20.21
C ASP A 90 9.51 -4.82 19.68
N THR A 91 8.36 -4.54 20.27
CA THR A 91 7.07 -5.03 19.77
C THR A 91 6.83 -4.46 18.38
N LYS A 92 6.66 -5.35 17.40
CA LYS A 92 6.46 -4.98 16.00
C LYS A 92 5.01 -5.11 15.60
N ILE A 93 4.48 -4.08 14.96
CA ILE A 93 3.20 -4.09 14.29
C ILE A 93 3.45 -4.39 12.81
N PRO A 94 2.72 -5.35 12.21
CA PRO A 94 2.87 -5.68 10.80
C PRO A 94 2.52 -4.49 9.91
N PRO A 95 2.93 -4.51 8.64
CA PRO A 95 2.44 -3.61 7.63
C PRO A 95 0.93 -3.42 7.67
N LEU A 96 0.49 -2.18 7.93
CA LEU A 96 -0.86 -1.73 7.69
C LEU A 96 -1.07 -1.68 6.18
N TYR A 97 -2.23 -2.18 5.79
CA TYR A 97 -2.68 -2.27 4.43
C TYR A 97 -4.12 -1.77 4.39
N TYR A 98 -4.36 -0.77 3.55
CA TYR A 98 -5.69 -0.25 3.26
C TYR A 98 -5.97 -0.46 1.78
N MET A 99 -7.16 -0.96 1.47
CA MET A 99 -7.66 -1.04 0.11
C MET A 99 -8.80 -0.04 -0.04
N LEU A 100 -8.63 0.93 -0.94
CA LEU A 100 -9.70 1.80 -1.40
C LEU A 100 -10.21 1.20 -2.71
N THR A 101 -11.44 0.71 -2.70
CA THR A 101 -12.01 0.03 -3.86
C THR A 101 -13.49 0.36 -4.06
N THR A 102 -13.91 0.25 -5.31
CA THR A 102 -15.33 0.29 -5.72
C THR A 102 -16.01 -1.08 -5.64
N ASN A 103 -15.24 -2.16 -5.46
CA ASN A 103 -15.74 -3.54 -5.34
C ASN A 103 -15.22 -4.19 -4.05
N PRO A 104 -15.76 -3.80 -2.88
CA PRO A 104 -15.36 -4.36 -1.60
C PRO A 104 -15.74 -5.84 -1.45
N GLU A 105 -16.78 -6.30 -2.16
CA GLU A 105 -17.27 -7.68 -2.09
C GLU A 105 -16.24 -8.70 -2.57
N ALA A 106 -15.35 -8.31 -3.48
CA ALA A 106 -14.21 -9.12 -3.90
C ALA A 106 -13.24 -9.47 -2.76
N PHE A 107 -13.23 -8.68 -1.67
CA PHE A 107 -12.36 -8.88 -0.51
C PHE A 107 -13.09 -9.45 0.72
N GLY A 108 -14.38 -9.78 0.57
CA GLY A 108 -15.19 -10.40 1.61
C GLY A 108 -16.42 -9.59 1.98
N LYS A 109 -16.97 -9.87 3.15
CA LYS A 109 -18.23 -9.25 3.61
C LYS A 109 -17.94 -8.02 4.44
N GLU A 110 -18.65 -6.94 4.15
CA GLU A 110 -18.63 -5.76 4.99
C GLU A 110 -19.23 -6.05 6.37
N GLY A 111 -18.56 -5.57 7.41
CA GLY A 111 -19.07 -5.58 8.77
C GLY A 111 -19.09 -4.16 9.32
N LYS A 112 -20.14 -3.81 10.08
CA LYS A 112 -20.16 -2.55 10.84
C LYS A 112 -19.18 -2.63 12.00
N LYS A 113 -17.91 -2.31 11.73
CA LYS A 113 -16.86 -2.18 12.75
C LYS A 113 -16.33 -0.77 12.72
N ARG A 114 -16.55 -0.03 13.80
CA ARG A 114 -15.91 1.27 14.01
C ARG A 114 -14.53 1.01 14.61
N PHE A 115 -13.62 1.96 14.46
CA PHE A 115 -12.35 1.98 15.18
C PHE A 115 -12.14 3.41 15.66
N GLY A 116 -12.05 3.62 16.98
CA GLY A 116 -11.59 4.89 17.55
C GLY A 116 -12.66 5.97 17.81
N GLY A 117 -13.91 5.58 18.10
CA GLY A 117 -14.89 6.52 18.66
C GLY A 117 -14.67 6.75 20.18
N PRO A 118 -15.11 7.89 20.75
CA PRO A 118 -14.97 8.17 22.18
C PRO A 118 -15.60 7.03 23.00
N SER A 119 -14.73 6.21 23.62
CA SER A 119 -15.13 5.02 24.38
C SER A 119 -16.04 5.35 25.57
N VAL A 120 -16.04 6.62 25.98
CA VAL A 120 -16.86 7.16 27.06
C VAL A 120 -18.31 7.42 26.62
N LEU A 121 -18.55 7.70 25.33
CA LEU A 121 -19.90 8.01 24.81
C LEU A 121 -20.58 6.82 24.13
N LEU A 122 -19.81 5.89 23.56
CA LEU A 122 -20.35 4.83 22.70
C LEU A 122 -20.55 3.48 23.40
N GLY A 123 -20.17 3.35 24.67
CA GLY A 123 -20.28 2.09 25.40
C GLY A 123 -19.27 1.02 24.95
N LYS A 124 -19.06 0.03 25.81
CA LYS A 124 -18.02 -1.00 25.64
C LYS A 124 -18.39 -1.91 24.46
N GLY A 125 -17.58 -1.93 23.41
CA GLY A 125 -17.71 -2.83 22.26
C GLY A 125 -18.42 -2.26 21.02
N GLN A 126 -18.77 -0.97 21.00
CA GLN A 126 -19.39 -0.31 19.83
C GLN A 126 -18.45 0.63 19.06
N GLY A 127 -17.16 0.58 19.38
CA GLY A 127 -16.13 1.41 18.77
C GLY A 127 -15.12 0.64 17.98
#